data_AF-A0A2M8N2X2-F1
#
_entry.id   AF-A0A2M8N2X2-F1
#
_cell.length_a   1.000
_cell.length_b   1.000
_cell.length_c   1.000
_cell.angle_alpha   90.00
_cell.angle_beta   90.00
_cell.angle_gamma   90.00
#
_symmetry.space_group_name_H-M   'P 1'
#
loop_
_entity.id
_entity.type
_entity.pdbx_description
1 polymer ?
#
loop_
_entity_poly.entity_id
_entity_poly.type
_entity_poly.pdbx_seq_one_letter_code
_entity_poly.pdbx_strand_id
1 'polypeptide(L)'
;MKDALIIILLATNAVTGFAFYELEKKTSEEILTLKSTSTTSAERDIYGNSCVKWLAEEGAKEGTRTGEFYLGRSWRKHGQLVFEVISPQDDIGKARGDALCTYDIQSGMMYSYTGSSRSTWLFY
;
A
#
# COMPACT_ATOMS: atom_id res chain seq x y z
N MET A 1 -50.87 15.47 17.71
CA MET A 1 -50.37 14.33 16.90
C MET A 1 -49.56 14.77 15.69
N LYS A 2 -50.07 15.70 14.85
CA LYS A 2 -49.35 16.20 13.66
C LYS A 2 -47.99 16.84 14.01
N ASP A 3 -47.93 17.64 15.07
CA ASP A 3 -46.68 18.31 15.49
C ASP A 3 -45.65 17.33 16.05
N ALA A 4 -46.08 16.32 16.80
CA ALA A 4 -45.22 15.24 17.28
C ALA A 4 -44.63 14.43 16.11
N LEU A 5 -45.42 14.18 15.07
CA LEU A 5 -44.98 13.46 13.88
C LEU A 5 -43.94 14.26 13.08
N ILE A 6 -44.12 15.59 12.99
CA ILE A 6 -43.16 16.50 12.37
C ILE A 6 -41.84 16.53 13.16
N ILE A 7 -41.90 16.60 14.49
CA ILE A 7 -40.71 16.59 15.35
C ILE A 7 -39.94 15.27 15.19
N ILE A 8 -40.64 14.13 15.16
CA ILE A 8 -40.01 12.82 14.95
C ILE A 8 -39.34 12.75 13.58
N LEU A 9 -39.99 13.24 12.51
CA LEU A 9 -39.42 13.27 11.16
C LEU A 9 -38.20 14.20 11.04
N LEU A 10 -38.20 15.33 11.73
CA LEU A 10 -37.05 16.24 11.75
C LEU A 10 -35.88 15.60 12.50
N ALA A 11 -36.13 14.97 13.65
CA ALA A 11 -35.10 14.29 14.43
C ALA A 11 -34.49 13.12 13.66
N THR A 12 -35.28 12.29 13.00
CA THR A 12 -34.75 11.16 12.22
C THR A 12 -33.96 11.63 11.00
N ASN A 13 -34.43 12.64 10.26
CA ASN A 13 -33.67 13.20 9.13
C ASN A 13 -32.37 13.88 9.57
N ALA A 14 -32.35 14.56 10.72
CA ALA A 14 -31.13 15.15 11.24
C ALA A 14 -30.10 14.08 11.64
N VAL A 15 -30.54 13.00 12.28
CA VAL A 15 -29.66 11.89 12.68
C VAL A 15 -29.13 11.13 11.46
N THR A 16 -29.97 10.80 10.49
CA THR A 16 -29.53 10.10 9.27
C THR A 16 -28.65 10.98 8.41
N GLY A 17 -28.97 12.28 8.29
CA GLY A 17 -28.14 13.25 7.57
C GLY A 17 -26.75 13.41 8.20
N PHE A 18 -26.67 13.50 9.53
CA PHE A 18 -25.40 13.58 10.25
C PHE A 18 -24.57 12.30 10.08
N ALA A 19 -25.19 11.12 10.20
CA ALA A 19 -24.52 9.84 10.01
C ALA A 19 -23.96 9.69 8.58
N PHE A 20 -24.73 10.12 7.56
CA PHE A 20 -24.28 10.13 6.17
C PHE A 20 -23.10 11.09 5.96
N TYR A 21 -23.17 12.30 6.54
CA TYR A 21 -22.08 13.28 6.46
C TYR A 21 -20.78 12.76 7.09
N GLU A 22 -20.84 12.14 8.28
CA GLU A 22 -19.65 11.55 8.90
C GLU A 22 -19.06 10.41 8.06
N LEU A 23 -19.90 9.58 7.45
CA LEU A 23 -19.47 8.51 6.56
C LEU A 23 -18.77 9.07 5.31
N GLU A 24 -19.37 10.08 4.67
CA GLU A 24 -18.83 10.73 3.49
C GLU A 24 -17.49 11.42 3.79
N LYS A 25 -17.39 12.07 4.96
CA LYS A 25 -16.15 12.69 5.43
C LYS A 25 -15.04 11.65 5.63
N LYS A 26 -15.31 10.56 6.36
CA LYS A 26 -14.33 9.47 6.56
C LYS A 26 -13.88 8.86 5.23
N THR A 27 -14.82 8.56 4.36
CA THR A 27 -14.54 7.99 3.03
C THR A 27 -13.67 8.94 2.20
N SER A 28 -13.96 10.24 2.25
CA SER A 28 -13.17 11.26 1.53
C SER A 28 -11.74 11.37 2.09
N GLU A 29 -11.58 11.33 3.40
CA GLU A 29 -10.27 11.35 4.08
C GLU A 29 -9.44 10.08 3.75
N GLU A 30 -10.07 8.91 3.72
CA GLU A 30 -9.44 7.65 3.30
C GLU A 30 -9.03 7.69 1.82
N ILE A 31 -9.89 8.20 0.93
CA ILE A 31 -9.56 8.36 -0.50
C ILE A 31 -8.40 9.33 -0.70
N LEU A 32 -8.36 10.44 0.03
CA LEU A 32 -7.26 11.41 -0.02
C LEU A 32 -5.95 10.79 0.49
N THR A 33 -6.03 10.01 1.57
CA THR A 33 -4.89 9.26 2.10
C THR A 33 -4.40 8.22 1.08
N LEU A 34 -5.30 7.45 0.48
CA LEU A 34 -4.96 6.47 -0.56
C LEU A 34 -4.33 7.13 -1.79
N LYS A 35 -4.87 8.26 -2.27
CA LYS A 35 -4.30 8.99 -3.41
C LYS A 35 -2.91 9.53 -3.10
N SER A 36 -2.72 10.13 -1.93
CA SER A 36 -1.42 10.69 -1.51
C SER A 36 -0.36 9.63 -1.21
N THR A 37 -0.78 8.42 -0.80
CA THR A 37 0.12 7.30 -0.52
C THR A 37 0.25 6.33 -1.70
N SER A 38 -0.48 6.50 -2.80
CA SER A 38 -0.32 5.65 -3.98
C SER A 38 0.89 6.03 -4.83
N THR A 39 1.54 5.02 -5.41
CA THR A 39 2.50 5.21 -6.52
C THR A 39 1.74 5.39 -7.83
N THR A 40 2.23 6.22 -8.74
CA THR A 40 1.68 6.32 -10.10
C THR A 40 2.05 5.10 -10.94
N SER A 41 1.31 4.85 -12.03
CA SER A 41 1.63 3.77 -12.97
C SER A 41 3.03 3.93 -13.58
N ALA A 42 3.41 5.16 -13.94
CA ALA A 42 4.74 5.44 -14.49
C ALA A 42 5.86 5.12 -13.48
N GLU A 43 5.68 5.46 -12.21
CA GLU A 43 6.66 5.12 -11.17
C GLU A 43 6.74 3.61 -10.92
N ARG A 44 5.59 2.93 -10.98
CA ARG A 44 5.52 1.49 -10.88
C ARG A 44 6.27 0.80 -12.02
N ASP A 45 6.10 1.29 -13.25
CA ASP A 45 6.74 0.73 -14.43
C ASP A 45 8.25 1.00 -14.47
N ILE A 46 8.69 2.19 -14.03
CA ILE A 46 10.11 2.56 -14.04
C ILE A 46 10.82 1.98 -12.81
N TYR A 47 10.38 2.35 -11.61
CA TYR A 47 11.08 2.03 -10.37
C TYR A 47 10.68 0.66 -9.83
N GLY A 48 9.42 0.25 -9.98
CA GLY A 48 8.96 -1.06 -9.55
C GLY A 48 9.66 -2.19 -10.33
N ASN A 49 9.74 -2.09 -11.66
CA ASN A 49 10.47 -3.07 -12.47
C ASN A 49 11.99 -3.05 -12.19
N SER A 50 12.56 -1.86 -11.93
CA SER A 50 13.96 -1.74 -11.52
C SER A 50 14.21 -2.44 -10.18
N CYS A 51 13.30 -2.29 -9.21
CA CYS A 51 13.34 -2.98 -7.92
C CYS A 51 13.29 -4.51 -8.07
N VAL A 52 12.42 -5.02 -8.94
CA VAL A 52 12.32 -6.46 -9.25
C VAL A 52 13.65 -6.99 -9.81
N LYS A 53 14.22 -6.28 -10.80
CA LYS A 53 15.50 -6.65 -11.42
C LYS A 53 16.65 -6.61 -10.43
N TRP A 54 16.75 -5.53 -9.65
CA TRP A 54 17.81 -5.37 -8.65
C TRP A 54 17.74 -6.45 -7.56
N LEU A 55 16.55 -6.76 -7.03
CA LEU A 55 16.39 -7.85 -6.05
C LEU A 55 16.75 -9.22 -6.61
N ALA A 56 16.44 -9.48 -7.88
CA ALA A 56 16.83 -10.72 -8.55
C ALA A 56 18.36 -10.82 -8.67
N GLU A 57 19.03 -9.74 -9.05
CA GLU A 57 20.49 -9.67 -9.15
C GLU A 57 21.18 -9.84 -7.79
N GLU A 58 20.72 -9.17 -6.74
CA GLU A 58 21.28 -9.29 -5.40
C GLU A 58 21.03 -10.69 -4.82
N GLY A 59 19.83 -11.24 -4.98
CA GLY A 59 19.51 -12.61 -4.56
C GLY A 59 20.33 -13.68 -5.28
N ALA A 60 20.65 -13.46 -6.56
CA ALA A 60 21.54 -14.34 -7.33
C ALA A 60 23.00 -14.28 -6.83
N LYS A 61 23.50 -13.09 -6.46
CA LYS A 61 24.85 -12.92 -5.89
C LYS A 61 24.98 -13.58 -4.52
N GLU A 62 23.93 -13.52 -3.71
CA GLU A 62 23.88 -14.16 -2.39
C GLU A 62 23.64 -15.67 -2.46
N GLY A 63 23.23 -16.20 -3.62
CA GLY A 63 22.87 -17.61 -3.81
C GLY A 63 21.59 -18.01 -3.07
N THR A 64 20.80 -17.05 -2.61
CA THR A 64 19.65 -17.26 -1.72
C THR A 64 18.30 -17.26 -2.43
N ARG A 65 18.23 -16.81 -3.69
CA ARG A 65 16.95 -16.64 -4.40
C ARG A 65 17.05 -17.07 -5.87
N THR A 66 16.21 -18.01 -6.28
CA THR A 66 16.13 -18.51 -7.66
C THR A 66 14.68 -18.49 -8.15
N GLY A 67 14.40 -17.79 -9.26
CA GLY A 67 13.11 -17.82 -9.95
C GLY A 67 12.64 -16.44 -10.47
N GLU A 68 11.43 -16.39 -11.04
CA GLU A 68 10.80 -15.17 -11.55
C GLU A 68 10.14 -14.31 -10.45
N PHE A 69 10.71 -13.13 -10.20
CA PHE A 69 10.15 -12.16 -9.28
C PHE A 69 9.04 -11.33 -9.95
N TYR A 70 7.98 -11.04 -9.20
CA TYR A 70 6.86 -10.23 -9.68
C TYR A 70 6.60 -9.02 -8.80
N LEU A 71 6.15 -7.93 -9.42
CA LEU A 71 5.78 -6.72 -8.71
C LEU A 71 4.37 -6.84 -8.12
N GLY A 72 4.28 -6.91 -6.80
CA GLY A 72 3.04 -6.93 -6.01
C GLY A 72 2.42 -5.54 -5.87
N ARG A 73 2.04 -5.15 -4.65
CA ARG A 73 1.48 -3.81 -4.35
C ARG A 73 2.57 -2.73 -4.32
N SER A 74 2.17 -1.47 -4.40
CA SER A 74 3.10 -0.34 -4.29
C SER A 74 2.44 0.89 -3.64
N TRP A 75 3.19 1.60 -2.81
CA TRP A 75 2.73 2.78 -2.06
C TRP A 75 3.90 3.73 -1.76
N ARG A 76 3.62 4.84 -1.10
CA ARG A 76 4.58 5.82 -0.63
C ARG A 76 4.61 5.83 0.88
N LYS A 77 5.80 5.86 1.46
CA LYS A 77 5.99 5.96 2.91
C LYS A 77 7.26 6.74 3.21
N HIS A 78 7.18 7.71 4.12
CA HIS A 78 8.32 8.56 4.50
C HIS A 78 9.05 9.22 3.31
N GLY A 79 8.31 9.62 2.27
CA GLY A 79 8.89 10.23 1.05
C GLY A 79 9.51 9.23 0.06
N GLN A 80 9.50 7.93 0.37
CA GLN A 80 10.05 6.87 -0.48
C GLN A 80 8.93 6.12 -1.21
N LEU A 81 9.25 5.62 -2.41
CA LEU A 81 8.42 4.65 -3.11
C LEU A 81 8.67 3.27 -2.50
N VAL A 82 7.62 2.55 -2.18
CA VAL A 82 7.66 1.20 -1.61
C VAL A 82 7.00 0.23 -2.58
N PHE A 83 7.70 -0.84 -2.90
CA PHE A 83 7.28 -1.87 -3.84
C PHE A 83 7.33 -3.22 -3.14
N GLU A 84 6.19 -3.91 -3.07
CA GLU A 84 6.15 -5.30 -2.67
C GLU A 84 6.61 -6.16 -3.83
N VAL A 85 7.60 -7.01 -3.60
CA VAL A 85 8.12 -7.94 -4.60
C VAL A 85 7.83 -9.35 -4.14
N ILE A 86 7.11 -10.08 -4.98
CA ILE A 86 6.69 -11.46 -4.76
C ILE A 86 7.77 -12.36 -5.35
N SER A 87 8.38 -13.18 -4.50
CA SER A 87 9.38 -14.16 -4.92
C SER A 87 8.69 -15.53 -5.09
N PRO A 88 9.05 -16.30 -6.13
CA PRO A 88 8.52 -17.64 -6.29
C PRO A 88 9.30 -18.57 -5.38
N GLN A 89 8.64 -18.95 -4.28
CA GLN A 89 9.07 -19.96 -3.32
C GLN A 89 10.32 -19.60 -2.50
N ASP A 90 10.13 -19.50 -1.19
CA ASP A 90 11.20 -19.75 -0.21
C ASP A 90 11.54 -21.26 -0.18
N ASP A 91 12.56 -21.65 0.58
CA ASP A 91 12.99 -23.05 0.77
C ASP A 91 11.87 -24.01 1.26
N ILE A 92 10.68 -23.48 1.56
CA ILE A 92 9.49 -24.15 2.09
C ILE A 92 8.34 -24.17 1.05
N GLY A 93 8.57 -23.68 -0.17
CA GLY A 93 7.64 -23.80 -1.29
C GLY A 93 6.42 -22.87 -1.21
N LYS A 94 6.44 -21.83 -0.37
CA LYS A 94 5.32 -20.88 -0.28
C LYS A 94 5.60 -19.62 -1.10
N ALA A 95 4.69 -19.29 -2.02
CA ALA A 95 4.68 -18.00 -2.68
C ALA A 95 4.22 -16.93 -1.68
N ARG A 96 5.15 -16.21 -1.07
CA ARG A 96 4.86 -15.05 -0.24
C ARG A 96 5.54 -13.81 -0.82
N GLY A 97 4.88 -12.66 -0.67
CA GLY A 97 5.49 -11.35 -0.86
C GLY A 97 6.49 -11.11 0.27
N ASP A 98 7.69 -11.70 0.18
CA ASP A 98 8.63 -11.75 1.30
C ASP A 98 9.60 -10.56 1.34
N ALA A 99 9.72 -9.85 0.23
CA ALA A 99 10.60 -8.69 0.11
C ALA A 99 9.81 -7.41 -0.17
N LEU A 100 10.14 -6.35 0.54
CA LEU A 100 9.84 -4.98 0.10
C LEU A 100 11.11 -4.39 -0.48
N CYS A 101 10.97 -3.71 -1.62
CA CYS A 101 11.98 -2.82 -2.15
C CYS A 101 11.51 -1.39 -1.94
N THR A 102 12.36 -0.53 -1.40
CA THR A 102 12.10 0.91 -1.37
C THR A 102 13.05 1.64 -2.29
N TYR A 103 12.54 2.63 -3.00
CA TYR A 103 13.31 3.55 -3.81
C TYR A 103 13.22 4.95 -3.23
N ASP A 104 14.36 5.51 -2.85
CA ASP A 104 14.48 6.90 -2.45
C ASP A 104 14.83 7.75 -3.68
N ILE A 105 13.88 8.58 -4.11
CA ILE A 105 14.03 9.44 -5.29
C ILE A 105 15.13 10.49 -5.09
N GLN A 106 15.40 10.93 -3.85
CA GLN A 106 16.37 11.98 -3.58
C GLN A 106 17.81 11.47 -3.68
N SER A 107 18.08 10.30 -3.09
CA SER A 107 19.41 9.69 -3.12
C SER A 107 19.63 8.77 -4.33
N GLY A 108 18.56 8.35 -5.00
CA GLY A 108 18.60 7.36 -6.08
C GLY A 108 18.89 5.93 -5.59
N MET A 109 18.82 5.70 -4.28
CA MET A 109 19.20 4.44 -3.64
C MET A 109 18.02 3.47 -3.54
N MET A 110 18.33 2.18 -3.64
CA MET A 110 17.41 1.06 -3.42
C MET A 110 17.75 0.32 -2.13
N TYR A 111 16.73 -0.03 -1.37
CA TYR A 111 16.86 -0.82 -0.15
C TYR A 111 15.89 -2.00 -0.19
N SER A 112 16.29 -3.14 0.38
CA SER A 112 15.43 -4.31 0.56
C SER A 112 15.11 -4.51 2.04
N TYR A 113 13.86 -4.86 2.33
CA TYR A 113 13.41 -5.23 3.67
C TYR A 113 12.73 -6.59 3.63
N THR A 114 13.18 -7.49 4.50
CA THR A 114 12.64 -8.84 4.68
C THR A 114 12.39 -9.10 6.18
N GLY A 115 11.68 -10.18 6.50
CA GLY A 115 11.46 -10.61 7.89
C GLY A 115 10.74 -9.57 8.75
N SER A 116 11.21 -9.31 9.97
CA SER A 116 10.60 -8.36 10.90
C SER A 116 10.75 -6.91 10.46
N SER A 117 11.81 -6.56 9.72
CA SER A 117 12.01 -5.19 9.24
C SER A 117 10.96 -4.79 8.19
N ARG A 118 10.34 -5.76 7.51
CA ARG A 118 9.26 -5.55 6.55
C ARG A 118 8.04 -4.88 7.19
N SER A 119 7.65 -5.26 8.41
CA SER A 119 6.40 -4.77 9.01
C SER A 119 6.38 -3.25 9.21
N THR A 120 7.54 -2.65 9.48
CA THR A 120 7.67 -1.20 9.59
C THR A 120 7.33 -0.47 8.30
N TRP A 121 7.51 -1.12 7.15
CA TRP A 121 7.33 -0.51 5.83
C TRP A 121 6.01 -0.89 5.17
N LEU A 122 5.29 -1.88 5.72
CA LEU A 122 3.94 -2.22 5.29
C LEU A 122 2.96 -1.06 5.49
N PHE A 123 1.91 -1.09 4.66
CA PHE A 123 0.77 -0.20 4.73
C PHE A 123 -0.11 -0.59 5.93
N TYR A 124 -0.35 0.35 6.85
CA TYR A 124 -1.34 0.27 7.94
C TYR A 124 -2.19 1.53 7.93
#